data_AF-A0AAC9ID02-F1
#
_entry.id   AF-A0AAC9ID02-F1
#
_cell.length_a   1.000
_cell.length_b   1.000
_cell.length_c   1.000
_cell.angle_alpha   90.00
_cell.angle_beta   90.00
_cell.angle_gamma   90.00
#
_symmetry.space_group_name_H-M   'P 1'
#
loop_
_entity.id
_entity.type
_entity.pdbx_description
1 polymer ?
#
loop_
_entity_poly.entity_id
_entity_poly.type
_entity_poly.pdbx_seq_one_letter_code
_entity_poly.pdbx_strand_id
1 'polypeptide(L)'
;MMGIRIACFIAMAVITPYGWYTFVFAAGAIFLPYLAVIVANVGQDAAPSTAINPERAIDAPRAAAPTPAPAADEPLVIRIAESPRLAPPRDDRS
;
A
#
# COMPACT_ATOMS: atom_id res chain seq x y z
N MET A 1 -13.81 -3.14 6.08
CA MET A 1 -13.17 -4.47 6.25
C MET A 1 -12.81 -4.77 7.72
N MET A 2 -13.73 -4.60 8.65
CA MET A 2 -13.42 -4.82 10.09
C MET A 2 -14.67 -5.23 10.87
N GLY A 3 -15.84 -4.76 10.44
CA GLY A 3 -17.13 -5.08 11.06
C GLY A 3 -17.43 -6.57 11.19
N ILE A 4 -17.11 -7.40 10.20
CA ILE A 4 -17.42 -8.84 10.26
C ILE A 4 -16.51 -9.61 11.24
N ARG A 5 -15.23 -9.21 11.35
CA ARG A 5 -14.32 -9.74 12.37
C ARG A 5 -14.76 -9.29 13.76
N ILE A 6 -15.11 -8.01 13.92
CA ILE A 6 -15.64 -7.46 15.17
C ILE A 6 -16.94 -8.17 15.57
N ALA A 7 -17.85 -8.44 14.64
CA ALA A 7 -19.07 -9.19 14.89
C ALA A 7 -18.80 -10.62 15.37
N CYS A 8 -17.81 -11.32 14.81
CA CYS A 8 -17.39 -12.64 15.30
C CYS A 8 -16.82 -12.57 16.74
N PHE A 9 -16.00 -11.55 17.05
CA PHE A 9 -15.48 -11.35 18.40
C PHE A 9 -16.59 -11.04 19.41
N ILE A 10 -17.55 -10.18 19.04
CA ILE A 10 -18.71 -9.86 19.86
C ILE A 10 -19.53 -11.14 20.08
N ALA A 11 -19.87 -11.88 19.02
CA ALA A 11 -20.63 -13.13 19.11
C ALA A 11 -19.96 -14.13 20.06
N MET A 12 -18.62 -14.26 20.02
CA MET A 12 -17.88 -15.12 20.96
C MET A 12 -18.04 -14.69 22.43
N ALA A 13 -18.13 -13.39 22.70
CA ALA A 13 -18.28 -12.84 24.05
C ALA A 13 -19.72 -12.93 24.60
N VAL A 14 -20.75 -12.80 23.76
CA VAL A 14 -22.16 -12.82 24.21
C VAL A 14 -22.79 -14.21 24.23
N ILE A 15 -22.24 -15.18 23.47
CA ILE A 15 -22.80 -16.54 23.39
C ILE A 15 -22.34 -17.35 24.62
N THR A 16 -23.26 -17.48 25.58
CA THR A 16 -23.11 -18.29 26.80
C THR A 16 -24.19 -19.39 26.85
N PRO A 17 -23.86 -20.62 27.31
CA PRO A 17 -22.57 -21.06 27.85
C PRO A 17 -21.51 -21.23 26.78
N TYR A 18 -20.26 -20.84 27.11
CA TYR A 18 -19.12 -21.01 26.21
C TYR A 18 -18.96 -22.50 25.87
N GLY A 19 -19.24 -22.86 24.62
CA GLY A 19 -19.31 -24.24 24.16
C GLY A 19 -18.81 -24.37 22.73
N TRP A 20 -19.25 -25.39 22.00
CA TRP A 20 -18.77 -25.66 20.65
C TRP A 20 -18.93 -24.48 19.67
N TYR A 21 -19.97 -23.65 19.87
CA TYR A 21 -20.22 -22.46 19.05
C TYR A 21 -19.12 -21.38 19.17
N THR A 22 -18.50 -21.20 20.35
CA THR A 22 -17.46 -20.17 20.51
C THR A 22 -16.22 -20.51 19.69
N PHE A 23 -15.87 -21.79 19.58
CA PHE A 23 -14.81 -22.28 18.69
C PHE A 23 -15.11 -22.02 17.22
N VAL A 24 -16.37 -22.17 16.80
CA VAL A 24 -16.80 -21.86 15.42
C VAL A 24 -16.63 -20.36 15.11
N PHE A 25 -17.07 -19.48 16.01
CA PHE A 25 -16.88 -18.03 15.84
C PHE A 25 -15.41 -17.61 15.90
N ALA A 26 -14.60 -18.24 16.76
CA ALA A 26 -13.16 -18.00 16.83
C ALA A 26 -12.46 -18.40 15.53
N ALA A 27 -12.76 -19.60 14.99
CA ALA A 27 -12.25 -20.03 13.70
C ALA A 27 -12.69 -19.06 12.58
N GLY A 28 -13.97 -18.68 12.56
CA GLY A 28 -14.50 -17.70 11.62
C GLY A 28 -13.73 -16.37 11.64
N ALA A 29 -13.45 -15.81 12.82
CA ALA A 29 -12.70 -14.55 12.95
C ALA A 29 -11.27 -14.62 12.38
N ILE A 30 -10.65 -15.80 12.41
CA ILE A 30 -9.30 -16.06 11.92
C ILE A 30 -9.28 -16.33 10.41
N PHE A 31 -10.18 -17.16 9.89
CA PHE A 31 -10.13 -17.66 8.50
C PHE A 31 -10.89 -16.77 7.49
N LEU A 32 -12.03 -16.21 7.86
CA LEU A 32 -12.84 -15.31 7.02
C LEU A 32 -12.05 -14.15 6.35
N PRO A 33 -11.19 -13.40 7.06
CA PRO A 33 -10.26 -12.41 6.46
C PRO A 33 -9.34 -12.97 5.36
N TYR A 34 -8.84 -14.18 5.50
CA TYR A 34 -7.95 -14.81 4.52
C TYR A 34 -8.75 -15.20 3.26
N LEU A 35 -9.92 -15.81 3.46
CA LEU A 35 -10.85 -16.11 2.36
C LEU A 35 -11.29 -14.84 1.63
N ALA A 36 -11.55 -13.74 2.34
CA ALA A 36 -11.92 -12.47 1.74
C ALA A 36 -10.83 -11.93 0.80
N VAL A 37 -9.56 -12.05 1.19
CA VAL A 37 -8.42 -11.68 0.34
C VAL A 37 -8.33 -12.60 -0.86
N ILE A 38 -8.46 -13.92 -0.68
CA ILE A 38 -8.44 -14.87 -1.81
C ILE A 38 -9.53 -14.51 -2.81
N VAL A 39 -10.79 -14.38 -2.38
CA VAL A 39 -11.91 -14.06 -3.27
C VAL A 39 -11.71 -12.72 -3.98
N ALA A 40 -11.20 -11.72 -3.26
CA ALA A 40 -10.93 -10.40 -3.84
C ALA A 40 -9.81 -10.42 -4.88
N ASN A 41 -8.81 -11.29 -4.74
CA ASN A 41 -7.64 -11.30 -5.62
C ASN A 41 -7.74 -12.32 -6.76
N VAL A 42 -8.30 -13.52 -6.52
CA VAL A 42 -8.38 -14.61 -7.52
C VAL A 42 -9.12 -14.21 -8.81
N GLY A 43 -10.08 -13.28 -8.73
CA GLY A 43 -10.84 -12.82 -9.90
C GLY A 43 -10.31 -11.56 -10.58
N GLN A 44 -9.34 -10.85 -9.99
CA GLN A 44 -8.86 -9.56 -10.54
C GLN A 44 -7.73 -9.74 -11.57
N ASP A 45 -7.03 -10.86 -11.55
CA ASP A 45 -5.97 -11.18 -12.53
C ASP A 45 -6.52 -11.48 -13.95
N ALA A 46 -7.85 -11.61 -14.11
CA ALA A 46 -8.48 -11.99 -15.36
C ALA A 46 -8.99 -10.81 -16.21
N ALA A 47 -8.99 -9.58 -15.68
CA ALA A 47 -9.34 -8.42 -16.49
C ALA A 47 -8.08 -7.99 -17.26
N PRO A 48 -8.03 -8.10 -18.61
CA PRO A 48 -6.94 -7.52 -19.38
C PRO A 48 -7.00 -6.00 -19.16
N SER A 49 -6.14 -5.49 -18.28
CA SER A 49 -5.87 -4.07 -18.21
C SER A 49 -5.21 -3.70 -19.54
N THR A 50 -5.80 -2.75 -20.26
CA THR A 50 -5.15 -2.21 -21.45
C THR A 50 -3.79 -1.65 -21.03
N ALA A 51 -2.70 -2.22 -21.55
CA ALA A 51 -1.37 -1.74 -21.25
C ALA A 51 -1.25 -0.30 -21.79
N ILE A 52 -1.22 0.68 -20.88
CA ILE A 52 -0.96 2.07 -21.23
C ILE A 52 0.55 2.24 -21.29
N ASN A 53 1.06 2.74 -22.42
CA ASN A 53 2.47 3.10 -22.52
C ASN A 53 2.74 4.28 -21.58
N PRO A 54 3.71 4.20 -20.65
CA PRO A 54 4.02 5.30 -19.77
C PRO A 54 4.53 6.48 -20.62
N GLU A 55 3.65 7.44 -20.85
CA GLU A 55 4.02 8.70 -21.49
C GLU A 55 5.00 9.45 -20.58
N ARG A 56 6.03 10.05 -21.18
CA ARG A 56 7.08 10.76 -20.45
C ARG A 56 6.50 12.02 -19.81
N ALA A 57 5.95 11.88 -18.61
CA ALA A 57 5.29 12.96 -17.87
C ALA A 57 6.27 13.97 -17.26
N ILE A 58 7.57 13.63 -17.19
CA ILE A 58 8.61 14.49 -16.62
C ILE A 58 9.66 14.80 -17.69
N ASP A 59 9.79 16.09 -18.01
CA ASP A 59 10.93 16.59 -18.77
C ASP A 59 12.22 16.26 -18.02
N ALA A 60 13.14 15.57 -18.70
CA ALA A 60 14.43 15.31 -18.10
C ALA A 60 15.11 16.65 -17.79
N PRO A 61 15.70 16.81 -16.59
CA PRO A 61 16.55 17.95 -16.31
C PRO A 61 17.57 18.08 -17.45
N ARG A 62 17.63 19.26 -18.06
CA ARG A 62 18.66 19.56 -19.05
C ARG A 62 20.00 19.31 -18.38
N ALA A 63 20.81 18.42 -18.96
CA ALA A 63 22.13 18.11 -18.44
C ALA A 63 22.90 19.41 -18.21
N ALA A 64 23.22 19.69 -16.95
CA ALA A 64 24.10 20.79 -16.61
C ALA A 64 25.46 20.56 -17.26
N ALA A 65 26.14 21.63 -17.67
CA ALA A 65 27.49 21.53 -18.19
C ALA A 65 28.38 20.73 -17.21
N PRO A 66 29.28 19.87 -17.71
CA PRO A 66 30.08 19.01 -16.85
C PRO A 66 30.86 19.85 -15.85
N THR A 67 30.53 19.73 -14.57
CA THR A 67 31.38 20.19 -13.48
C THR A 67 32.63 19.31 -13.49
N PRO A 68 33.85 19.87 -13.33
CA PRO A 68 35.08 19.08 -13.26
C PRO A 68 34.92 17.94 -12.25
N ALA A 69 35.17 16.71 -12.69
CA ALA A 69 35.10 15.55 -11.83
C ALA A 69 36.13 15.69 -10.68
N PRO A 70 35.75 15.41 -9.42
CA PRO A 70 36.71 15.31 -8.34
C PRO A 70 37.73 14.21 -8.64
N ALA A 71 38.95 14.35 -8.12
CA ALA A 71 40.05 13.40 -8.35
C ALA A 71 39.62 11.97 -7.96
N ALA A 72 39.97 10.99 -8.79
CA ALA A 72 39.53 9.60 -8.67
C ALA A 72 40.00 8.87 -7.39
N ASP A 73 40.80 9.54 -6.55
CA ASP A 73 41.37 9.00 -5.32
C ASP A 73 40.56 9.34 -4.06
N GLU A 74 39.48 10.12 -4.17
CA GLU A 74 38.60 10.43 -3.05
C GLU A 74 37.39 9.47 -2.99
N PRO A 75 37.03 8.93 -1.81
CA PRO A 75 35.86 8.08 -1.68
C PRO A 75 34.59 8.84 -2.06
N LEU A 76 33.87 8.35 -3.07
CA LEU A 76 32.61 8.93 -3.55
C LEU A 76 31.51 8.75 -2.48
N VAL A 77 31.27 9.78 -1.68
CA VAL A 77 30.20 9.79 -0.67
C VAL A 77 28.92 10.37 -1.28
N ILE A 78 27.97 9.50 -1.66
CA ILE A 78 26.62 9.91 -2.07
C ILE A 78 25.81 10.20 -0.80
N ARG A 79 25.51 11.47 -0.54
CA ARG A 79 24.62 11.88 0.56
C ARG A 79 23.19 12.00 0.05
N ILE A 80 22.31 11.14 0.56
CA ILE A 80 20.86 11.23 0.31
C ILE A 80 20.27 12.07 1.43
N ALA A 81 19.66 13.21 1.08
CA ALA A 81 18.87 14.03 2.00
C ALA A 81 17.40 13.96 1.60
N GLU A 82 16.50 13.97 2.58
CA GLU A 82 15.08 14.10 2.30
C GLU A 82 14.78 15.48 1.71
N SER A 83 13.99 15.50 0.65
CA SER A 83 13.48 16.75 0.10
C SER A 83 12.35 17.26 1.00
N PRO A 84 12.28 18.56 1.32
CA PRO A 84 11.12 19.13 2.01
C PRO A 84 9.85 18.77 1.25
N ARG A 85 8.77 18.42 1.97
CA ARG A 85 7.46 18.23 1.33
C ARG A 85 7.12 19.48 0.54
N LEU A 86 6.93 19.34 -0.77
CA LEU A 86 6.29 20.39 -1.56
C LEU A 86 4.90 20.64 -1.00
N ALA A 87 4.59 21.90 -0.69
CA ALA A 87 3.25 22.28 -0.29
C ALA A 87 2.26 21.90 -1.41
N PRO A 88 1.05 21.43 -1.08
CA PRO A 88 0.02 21.20 -2.09
C PRO A 88 -0.26 22.51 -2.85
N PRO A 89 -0.61 22.43 -4.15
CA PRO A 89 -1.01 23.60 -4.93
C PRO A 89 -2.13 24.35 -4.21
N ARG A 90 -2.07 25.69 -4.14
CA ARG A 90 -3.23 26.49 -3.72
C ARG A 90 -4.34 26.33 -4.77
N ASP A 91 -5.53 25.98 -4.32
CA ASP A 91 -6.72 25.92 -5.16
C ASP A 91 -7.27 27.34 -5.32
N ASP A 92 -6.88 28.02 -6.40
CA ASP A 92 -7.22 29.43 -6.68
C ASP A 92 -8.65 29.60 -7.26
N ARG A 93 -9.57 28.68 -6.95
CA ARG A 93 -10.99 28.78 -7.35
C ARG A 93 -11.81 29.46 -6.25
N SER A 94 -11.95 30.79 -6.34
CA SER A 94 -12.97 31.57 -5.63
C SER A 94 -13.71 32.49 -6.59
#